data_AF-A0A485AB53-F1
#
_entry.id   AF-A0A485AB53-F1
#
_cell.length_a   1.000
_cell.length_b   1.000
_cell.length_c   1.000
_cell.angle_alpha   90.00
_cell.angle_beta   90.00
_cell.angle_gamma   90.00
#
_symmetry.space_group_name_H-M   'P 1'
#
loop_
_entity.id
_entity.type
_entity.pdbx_description
1 polymer ?
#
loop_
_entity_poly.entity_id
_entity_poly.type
_entity_poly.pdbx_seq_one_letter_code
_entity_poly.pdbx_strand_id
1 'polypeptide(L)'
;MYQSLQRINTLPEETLICCAHEYTLSNMKFALSVLPHDLFINEYYREVKELRAKKQITLPTTLKKERQINLFLRTDDIDLIDEIEKETKMLQSEQRFAWLRSKKDNF
;
A
#
# COMPACT_ATOMS: atom_id res chain seq x y z
N MET A 1 -3.11 8.03 -12.60
CA MET A 1 -3.28 7.49 -11.23
C MET A 1 -2.10 7.87 -10.33
N TYR A 2 -0.86 7.54 -10.70
CA TYR A 2 0.35 7.90 -9.95
C TYR A 2 0.36 9.37 -9.49
N GLN A 3 0.26 10.32 -10.43
CA GLN A 3 0.24 11.75 -10.14
C GLN A 3 -0.86 12.18 -9.16
N SER A 4 -2.04 11.53 -9.20
CA SER A 4 -3.14 11.81 -8.28
C SER A 4 -2.81 11.39 -6.85
N LEU A 5 -2.19 10.22 -6.67
CA LEU A 5 -1.74 9.78 -5.35
C LEU A 5 -0.59 10.65 -4.83
N GLN A 6 0.31 11.11 -5.69
CA GLN A 6 1.37 12.03 -5.27
C GLN A 6 0.79 13.35 -4.73
N ARG A 7 -0.27 13.89 -5.34
CA ARG A 7 -0.97 15.07 -4.82
C ARG A 7 -1.64 14.83 -3.47
N ILE A 8 -2.17 13.63 -3.22
CA ILE A 8 -2.69 13.27 -1.88
C ILE A 8 -1.51 13.13 -0.90
N ASN A 9 -0.39 12.58 -1.36
CA ASN A 9 0.79 12.36 -0.55
C ASN A 9 1.50 13.65 -0.13
N THR A 10 1.14 14.83 -0.66
CA THR A 10 1.65 16.13 -0.17
C THR A 10 0.84 16.71 0.99
N LEU A 11 -0.28 16.09 1.37
CA LEU A 11 -1.11 16.57 2.49
C LEU A 11 -0.44 16.30 3.86
N PRO A 12 -0.91 16.96 4.94
CA PRO A 12 -0.41 16.71 6.29
C PRO A 12 -0.55 15.25 6.75
N GLU A 13 0.35 14.80 7.60
CA GLU A 13 0.42 13.42 8.10
C GLU A 13 -0.87 12.96 8.81
N GLU A 14 -1.50 13.88 9.52
CA GLU A 14 -2.73 13.70 10.29
C GLU A 14 -4.00 13.66 9.42
N THR A 15 -3.87 13.85 8.10
CA THR A 15 -5.00 13.80 7.18
C THR A 15 -5.72 12.45 7.28
N LEU A 16 -7.01 12.48 7.56
CA LEU A 16 -7.87 11.29 7.55
C LEU A 16 -8.20 10.89 6.11
N ILE A 17 -7.92 9.62 5.77
CA ILE A 17 -8.26 9.03 4.48
C ILE A 17 -9.59 8.29 4.62
N CYS A 18 -10.65 8.92 4.09
CA CYS A 18 -12.03 8.42 4.12
C CYS A 18 -12.41 7.86 2.73
N CYS A 19 -11.90 6.68 2.38
CA CYS A 19 -12.21 6.06 1.08
C CYS A 19 -13.56 5.33 1.08
N ALA A 20 -14.09 5.05 -0.11
CA ALA A 20 -15.47 4.57 -0.28
C ALA A 20 -15.68 3.07 -0.04
N HIS A 21 -14.62 2.27 0.05
CA HIS A 21 -14.72 0.80 0.04
C HIS A 21 -13.86 0.15 1.12
N GLU A 22 -14.42 -0.90 1.73
CA GLU A 22 -13.77 -1.72 2.75
C GLU A 22 -12.84 -2.78 2.12
N TYR A 23 -11.81 -2.32 1.40
CA TYR A 23 -10.84 -3.15 0.69
C TYR A 23 -9.54 -3.37 1.46
N THR A 24 -9.45 -2.89 2.69
CA THR A 24 -8.20 -2.87 3.47
C THR A 24 -7.59 -4.26 3.61
N LEU A 25 -8.38 -5.28 3.95
CA LEU A 25 -7.85 -6.64 4.11
C LEU A 25 -7.30 -7.25 2.81
N SER A 26 -7.98 -7.06 1.67
CA SER A 26 -7.48 -7.59 0.40
C SER A 26 -6.26 -6.79 -0.08
N ASN A 27 -6.23 -5.48 0.15
CA ASN A 27 -5.07 -4.65 -0.14
C ASN A 27 -3.85 -5.06 0.68
N MET A 28 -4.01 -5.35 1.98
CA MET A 28 -2.91 -5.80 2.83
C MET A 28 -2.41 -7.21 2.47
N LYS A 29 -3.29 -8.11 2.01
CA LYS A 29 -2.86 -9.41 1.46
C LYS A 29 -1.96 -9.25 0.23
N PHE A 30 -2.32 -8.34 -0.67
CA PHE A 30 -1.49 -8.00 -1.82
C PHE A 30 -0.17 -7.35 -1.38
N ALA A 31 -0.21 -6.43 -0.41
CA ALA A 31 1.02 -5.81 0.09
C ALA A 31 2.00 -6.85 0.67
N LEU A 32 1.49 -7.84 1.42
CA LEU A 32 2.29 -8.95 1.94
C LEU A 32 2.83 -9.91 0.88
N SER A 33 2.16 -10.08 -0.25
CA SER A 33 2.68 -10.94 -1.33
C SER A 33 3.86 -10.30 -2.06
N VAL A 34 3.99 -8.97 -1.99
CA VAL A 34 5.13 -8.23 -2.56
C VAL A 34 6.23 -8.06 -1.51
N LEU A 35 5.91 -7.53 -0.32
CA LEU A 35 6.88 -7.30 0.77
C LEU A 35 6.54 -8.16 1.99
N PRO A 36 6.83 -9.48 1.98
CA PRO A 36 6.43 -10.41 3.03
C PRO A 36 7.12 -10.17 4.38
N HIS A 37 8.27 -9.47 4.37
CA HIS A 37 9.10 -9.24 5.55
C HIS A 37 8.99 -7.82 6.12
N ASP A 38 8.18 -6.95 5.50
CA ASP A 38 7.96 -5.59 5.99
C ASP A 38 7.15 -5.62 7.30
N LEU A 39 7.74 -5.06 8.36
CA LEU A 39 7.17 -5.11 9.71
C LEU A 39 5.85 -4.33 9.80
N PHE A 40 5.78 -3.12 9.23
CA PHE A 40 4.58 -2.29 9.28
C PHE A 40 3.42 -2.92 8.52
N ILE A 41 3.68 -3.50 7.34
CA ILE A 41 2.68 -4.22 6.55
C ILE A 41 2.18 -5.45 7.33
N ASN A 42 3.08 -6.22 7.95
CA ASN A 42 2.72 -7.42 8.73
C ASN A 42 1.86 -7.09 9.96
N GLU A 43 2.27 -6.09 10.74
CA GLU A 43 1.52 -5.65 11.92
C GLU A 43 0.12 -5.16 11.54
N TYR A 44 0.04 -4.29 10.54
CA TYR A 44 -1.25 -3.75 10.12
C TYR A 44 -2.15 -4.79 9.45
N TYR A 45 -1.58 -5.76 8.72
CA TYR A 45 -2.35 -6.91 8.22
C TYR A 45 -3.00 -7.70 9.35
N ARG A 46 -2.28 -7.96 10.45
CA ARG A 46 -2.84 -8.69 11.61
C ARG A 46 -3.98 -7.90 12.26
N GLU A 47 -3.78 -6.61 12.50
CA GLU A 47 -4.81 -5.69 13.02
C GLU A 47 -6.08 -5.73 12.16
N VAL A 48 -5.92 -5.50 10.85
CA VAL A 48 -7.02 -5.49 9.88
C VAL A 48 -7.72 -6.85 9.81
N LYS A 49 -6.97 -7.96 9.84
CA LYS A 49 -7.52 -9.31 9.83
C LYS A 49 -8.41 -9.56 11.06
N GLU A 50 -7.97 -9.13 12.24
CA GLU A 50 -8.75 -9.26 13.48
C GLU A 50 -10.02 -8.41 13.46
N LEU A 51 -9.93 -7.15 13.02
CA LEU A 51 -11.08 -6.25 12.89
C LEU A 51 -12.12 -6.82 11.93
N ARG A 52 -11.68 -7.27 10.75
CA ARG A 52 -12.57 -7.82 9.72
C ARG A 52 -13.17 -9.18 10.12
N ALA A 53 -12.45 -10.02 10.86
CA ALA A 53 -13.01 -11.25 11.43
C ALA A 53 -14.20 -10.96 12.38
N LYS A 54 -14.20 -9.80 13.03
CA LYS A 54 -15.28 -9.29 13.88
C LYS A 54 -16.28 -8.39 13.12
N LYS A 55 -16.20 -8.33 11.78
CA LYS A 55 -17.00 -7.46 10.89
C LYS A 55 -16.88 -5.95 11.21
N GLN A 56 -15.81 -5.52 11.86
CA GLN A 56 -15.57 -4.11 12.20
C GLN A 56 -14.97 -3.35 11.01
N ILE A 57 -15.27 -2.05 10.92
CA ILE A 57 -14.71 -1.16 9.90
C ILE A 57 -13.21 -0.92 10.17
N THR A 58 -12.43 -0.68 9.11
CA THR A 58 -10.99 -0.32 9.24
C THR A 58 -10.69 1.07 8.69
N LEU A 59 -11.72 1.90 8.56
CA LEU A 59 -11.67 3.26 8.06
C LEU A 59 -12.30 4.20 9.10
N PRO A 60 -11.88 5.48 9.14
CA PRO A 60 -10.79 6.06 8.36
C PRO A 60 -9.41 5.60 8.84
N THR A 61 -8.41 5.85 8.01
CA THR A 61 -6.98 5.71 8.33
C THR A 61 -6.31 7.09 8.28
N THR A 62 -5.04 7.22 8.67
CA THR A 62 -4.26 8.46 8.52
C THR A 62 -3.29 8.36 7.35
N LEU A 63 -3.00 9.47 6.69
CA LEU A 63 -2.00 9.51 5.62
C LEU A 63 -0.62 9.06 6.13
N LYS A 64 -0.28 9.38 7.39
CA LYS A 64 0.92 8.85 8.05
C LYS A 64 0.98 7.33 8.02
N LYS A 65 -0.11 6.64 8.41
CA LYS A 65 -0.16 5.18 8.37
C LYS A 65 -0.09 4.68 6.93
N GLU A 66 -0.85 5.28 6.01
CA GLU A 66 -0.85 4.90 4.59
C GLU A 66 0.54 4.98 3.95
N ARG A 67 1.35 6.00 4.25
CA ARG A 67 2.74 6.09 3.75
C ARG A 67 3.62 4.91 4.18
N GLN A 68 3.32 4.27 5.30
CA GLN A 68 4.09 3.11 5.79
C GLN A 68 3.62 1.79 5.19
N ILE A 69 2.32 1.65 4.89
CA ILE A 69 1.72 0.34 4.54
C ILE A 69 1.22 0.23 3.11
N ASN A 70 1.06 1.35 2.39
CA ASN A 70 0.51 1.38 1.05
C ASN A 70 1.62 1.41 0.00
N LEU A 71 1.85 0.26 -0.66
CA LEU A 71 2.89 0.12 -1.69
C LEU A 71 2.78 1.16 -2.82
N PHE A 72 1.57 1.63 -3.13
CA PHE A 72 1.35 2.64 -4.16
C PHE A 72 1.83 4.06 -3.78
N LEU A 73 2.12 4.29 -2.49
CA LEU A 73 2.75 5.52 -1.98
C LEU A 73 4.25 5.34 -1.71
N ARG A 74 4.76 4.11 -1.80
CA ARG A 74 6.13 3.71 -1.44
C ARG A 74 6.99 3.38 -2.66
N THR A 75 6.62 3.87 -3.85
CA THR A 75 7.27 3.54 -5.12
C THR A 75 8.74 3.97 -5.21
N ASP A 76 9.25 4.72 -4.24
CA ASP A 76 10.65 5.15 -4.16
C ASP A 76 11.41 4.56 -2.96
N ASP A 77 10.76 3.68 -2.19
CA ASP A 77 11.39 2.98 -1.08
C ASP A 77 12.34 1.91 -1.61
N ILE A 78 13.54 1.85 -1.02
CA ILE A 78 14.60 0.94 -1.46
C ILE A 78 14.15 -0.54 -1.40
N ASP A 79 13.45 -0.94 -0.34
CA ASP A 79 12.99 -2.31 -0.17
C ASP A 79 12.03 -2.75 -1.29
N LEU A 80 11.15 -1.83 -1.74
CA LEU A 80 10.24 -2.11 -2.85
C LEU A 80 10.97 -2.10 -4.18
N ILE A 81 11.92 -1.18 -4.38
CA ILE A 81 12.75 -1.15 -5.59
C ILE A 81 13.51 -2.47 -5.72
N ASP A 82 14.20 -2.90 -4.67
CA ASP A 82 14.97 -4.14 -4.65
C ASP A 82 14.10 -5.37 -4.93
N GLU A 83 12.86 -5.40 -4.42
CA GLU A 83 11.92 -6.48 -4.73
C GLU A 83 11.51 -6.49 -6.20
N ILE A 84 11.17 -5.32 -6.76
CA ILE A 84 10.78 -5.19 -8.18
C ILE A 84 11.96 -5.57 -9.11
N GLU A 85 13.18 -5.16 -8.76
CA GLU A 85 14.37 -5.41 -9.56
C GLU A 85 14.75 -6.89 -9.66
N LYS A 86 14.22 -7.76 -8.80
CA LYS A 86 14.36 -9.23 -8.95
C LYS A 86 13.65 -9.75 -10.21
N GLU A 87 12.60 -9.09 -10.67
CA GLU A 87 11.86 -9.47 -11.87
C GLU A 87 12.18 -8.57 -13.07
N THR A 88 12.34 -7.27 -12.85
CA THR A 88 12.51 -6.30 -13.94
C THR A 88 13.11 -4.99 -13.46
N LYS A 89 13.99 -4.40 -14.27
CA LYS A 89 14.65 -3.14 -13.94
C LYS A 89 13.77 -1.96 -14.35
N MET A 90 13.39 -1.13 -13.38
CA MET A 90 12.56 0.06 -13.61
C MET A 90 13.18 1.29 -12.95
N LEU A 91 13.45 2.31 -13.76
CA LEU A 91 14.14 3.52 -13.30
C LEU A 91 13.20 4.52 -12.65
N GLN A 92 11.97 4.64 -13.15
CA GLN A 92 11.03 5.68 -12.74
C GLN A 92 9.95 5.13 -11.78
N SER A 93 9.57 5.93 -10.79
CA SER A 93 8.54 5.61 -9.80
C SER A 93 7.19 5.31 -10.46
N GLU A 94 6.86 6.02 -11.55
CA GLU A 94 5.63 5.79 -12.31
C GLU A 94 5.62 4.42 -13.02
N GLN A 95 6.77 3.90 -13.45
CA GLN A 95 6.87 2.55 -14.02
C GLN A 95 6.64 1.49 -12.93
N ARG A 96 7.27 1.66 -11.77
CA ARG A 96 7.06 0.79 -10.60
C ARG A 96 5.61 0.81 -10.13
N PHE A 97 4.97 1.98 -10.14
CA PHE A 97 3.54 2.14 -9.89
C PHE A 97 2.69 1.31 -10.86
N ALA A 98 2.96 1.42 -12.16
CA ALA A 98 2.21 0.70 -13.19
C ALA A 98 2.39 -0.83 -13.06
N TRP A 99 3.60 -1.28 -12.76
CA TRP A 99 3.90 -2.69 -12.48
C TRP A 99 3.10 -3.21 -11.28
N LEU A 100 3.11 -2.48 -10.15
CA LEU A 100 2.33 -2.83 -8.96
C LEU A 100 0.84 -2.91 -9.26
N ARG A 101 0.32 -1.96 -10.05
CA ARG A 101 -1.09 -1.94 -10.43
C ARG A 101 -1.45 -3.19 -11.24
N SER A 102 -0.63 -3.54 -12.22
CA SER A 102 -0.82 -4.74 -13.05
C SER A 102 -0.74 -6.03 -12.23
N LYS A 103 0.20 -6.13 -11.28
CA LYS A 103 0.29 -7.26 -10.35
C LYS A 103 -0.97 -7.38 -9.50
N LYS A 104 -1.48 -6.27 -8.98
CA LYS A 104 -2.70 -6.25 -8.15
C LYS A 104 -3.97 -6.57 -8.93
N ASP A 105 -4.03 -6.23 -10.22
CA ASP A 105 -5.17 -6.55 -11.08
C ASP A 105 -5.32 -8.06 -11.31
N ASN A 106 -4.23 -8.82 -11.17
CA ASN A 106 -4.17 -10.27 -11.39
C ASN A 106 -3.96 -11.08 -10.09
N PHE A 107 -4.14 -10.47 -8.92
CA PHE A 107 -3.98 -11.10 -7.60
C PHE A 107 -5.32 -11.48 -6.97
#